data_AF-A0AB36EA36-F1
#
_entry.id   AF-A0AB36EA36-F1
#
_cell.length_a   1.000
_cell.length_b   1.000
_cell.length_c   1.000
_cell.angle_alpha   90.00
_cell.angle_beta   90.00
_cell.angle_gamma   90.00
#
_symmetry.space_group_name_H-M   'P 1'
#
loop_
_entity.id
_entity.type
_entity.pdbx_description
1 polymer ?
#
loop_
_entity_poly.entity_id
_entity_poly.type
_entity_poly.pdbx_seq_one_letter_code
_entity_poly.pdbx_strand_id
1 'polypeptide(L)'
;MKVLDEHILEYIWDETLDRIAQETLVTYIGGSVGTYSDDQAKKKAEDFAILSVSRLIAGSGLSDSQFRKRVKKLMAQGILLQRIGPNSFVINSEVIKDVAVQAARCWRAIGVPYGMDDTGKACKTLTINALPRSIFELKTNCYRILRSEYPTY
;
A
#
# COMPACT_ATOMS: atom_id res chain seq x y z
N MET A 1 -2.43 -24.85 16.01
CA MET A 1 -2.34 -24.79 14.53
C MET A 1 -0.97 -24.24 14.16
N LYS A 2 -0.23 -24.87 13.23
CA LYS A 2 1.11 -24.41 12.81
C LYS A 2 0.95 -23.41 11.68
N VAL A 3 1.34 -22.15 11.88
CA VAL A 3 1.34 -21.13 10.83
C VAL A 3 2.50 -21.41 9.87
N LEU A 4 2.20 -21.56 8.59
CA LEU A 4 3.17 -21.82 7.53
C LEU A 4 3.82 -20.53 7.01
N ASP A 5 4.91 -20.66 6.25
CA ASP A 5 5.52 -19.49 5.60
C ASP A 5 4.57 -18.88 4.57
N GLU A 6 3.81 -19.69 3.82
CA GLU A 6 2.87 -19.18 2.82
C GLU A 6 1.78 -18.29 3.46
N HIS A 7 1.20 -18.72 4.59
CA HIS A 7 0.18 -17.92 5.29
C HIS A 7 0.71 -16.56 5.76
N ILE A 8 2.00 -16.49 6.12
CA ILE A 8 2.63 -15.23 6.55
C ILE A 8 2.88 -14.33 5.34
N LEU A 9 3.27 -14.91 4.21
CA LEU A 9 3.46 -14.16 2.96
C LEU A 9 2.13 -13.66 2.38
N GLU A 10 1.08 -14.47 2.42
CA GLU A 10 -0.29 -14.04 2.08
C GLU A 10 -0.73 -12.87 2.97
N TYR A 11 -0.52 -12.98 4.28
CA TYR A 11 -0.83 -11.90 5.22
C TYR A 11 -0.01 -10.62 4.93
N ILE A 12 1.30 -10.75 4.70
CA ILE A 12 2.17 -9.62 4.31
C ILE A 12 1.71 -9.00 2.99
N TRP A 13 1.24 -9.81 2.05
CA TRP A 13 0.75 -9.33 0.77
C TRP A 13 -0.55 -8.55 0.92
N ASP A 14 -1.52 -9.07 1.67
CA ASP A 14 -2.76 -8.35 1.99
C ASP A 14 -2.48 -6.99 2.63
N GLU A 15 -1.56 -6.94 3.60
CA GLU A 15 -1.16 -5.71 4.28
C GLU A 15 -0.38 -4.75 3.36
N THR A 16 0.37 -5.29 2.40
CA THR A 16 1.06 -4.50 1.36
C THR A 16 0.03 -3.83 0.45
N LEU A 17 -0.97 -4.57 -0.02
CA LEU A 17 -2.04 -4.05 -0.88
C LEU A 17 -2.88 -3.00 -0.16
N ASP A 18 -3.28 -3.27 1.09
CA ASP A 18 -4.03 -2.32 1.91
C ASP A 18 -3.22 -1.04 2.12
N ARG A 19 -1.94 -1.18 2.46
CA ARG A 19 -1.06 -0.01 2.63
C ARG A 19 -0.93 0.80 1.34
N ILE A 20 -0.70 0.17 0.19
CA ILE A 20 -0.61 0.87 -1.09
C ILE A 20 -1.93 1.59 -1.43
N ALA A 21 -3.08 0.94 -1.20
CA ALA A 21 -4.38 1.57 -1.39
C ALA A 21 -4.52 2.85 -0.54
N GLN A 22 -4.01 2.84 0.69
CA GLN A 22 -4.07 3.98 1.61
C GLN A 22 -3.07 5.09 1.27
N GLU A 23 -1.80 4.74 1.05
CA GLU A 23 -0.70 5.71 0.91
C GLU A 23 -0.70 6.39 -0.47
N THR A 24 -1.39 5.82 -1.46
CA THR A 24 -1.60 6.47 -2.77
C THR A 24 -2.68 7.55 -2.74
N LEU A 25 -3.41 7.71 -1.62
CA LEU A 25 -4.30 8.83 -1.36
C LEU A 25 -3.61 9.86 -0.46
N VAL A 26 -3.25 11.00 -1.04
CA VAL A 26 -2.65 12.11 -0.28
C VAL A 26 -3.74 12.84 0.47
N THR A 27 -3.61 12.92 1.79
CA THR A 27 -4.48 13.76 2.64
C THR A 27 -3.69 14.98 3.09
N TYR A 28 -4.14 16.17 2.67
CA TYR A 28 -3.51 17.44 2.99
C TYR A 28 -4.09 18.03 4.28
N ILE A 29 -3.28 18.83 4.99
CA ILE A 29 -3.74 19.65 6.12
C ILE A 29 -4.90 20.53 5.64
N GLY A 30 -6.01 20.52 6.38
CA GLY A 30 -7.26 21.19 5.99
C GLY A 30 -8.32 20.26 5.40
N GLY A 31 -8.07 18.95 5.33
CA GLY A 31 -9.09 17.96 4.97
C GLY A 31 -9.34 17.85 3.47
N SER A 32 -8.35 18.22 2.65
CA SER A 32 -8.40 18.00 1.21
C SER A 32 -7.59 16.77 0.81
N VAL A 33 -7.93 16.18 -0.32
CA VAL A 33 -7.32 14.96 -0.85
C VAL A 33 -6.83 15.16 -2.29
N GLY A 34 -5.80 14.39 -2.64
CA GLY A 34 -5.25 14.27 -3.99
C GLY A 34 -4.60 12.89 -4.17
N THR A 35 -4.13 12.61 -5.38
CA THR A 35 -3.43 11.35 -5.67
C THR A 35 -2.29 11.59 -6.67
N TYR A 36 -1.65 10.51 -7.10
CA TYR A 36 -0.45 10.52 -7.92
C TYR A 36 -0.77 10.24 -9.39
N SER A 37 0.00 10.83 -10.30
CA SER A 37 0.11 10.36 -11.69
C SER A 37 0.79 8.98 -11.74
N ASP A 38 0.59 8.20 -12.81
CA ASP A 38 1.22 6.89 -13.02
C ASP A 38 2.73 6.92 -12.76
N ASP A 39 3.45 7.89 -13.34
CA ASP A 39 4.91 7.99 -13.19
C ASP A 39 5.35 8.23 -11.74
N GLN A 40 4.63 9.10 -11.02
CA GLN A 40 4.92 9.39 -9.62
C GLN A 40 4.56 8.21 -8.72
N ALA A 41 3.43 7.55 -8.99
CA ALA A 41 3.00 6.36 -8.26
C ALA A 41 4.04 5.23 -8.42
N LYS A 42 4.51 5.01 -9.66
CA LYS A 42 5.56 4.04 -9.97
C LYS A 42 6.89 4.34 -9.28
N LYS A 43 7.31 5.62 -9.26
CA LYS A 43 8.56 6.04 -8.60
C LYS A 43 8.51 5.85 -7.08
N LYS A 44 7.35 6.04 -6.47
CA LYS A 44 7.12 5.95 -5.03
C LYS A 44 6.58 4.59 -4.56
N ALA A 45 6.45 3.63 -5.48
CA ALA A 45 5.75 2.38 -5.22
C ALA A 45 6.31 1.63 -4.00
N GLU A 46 7.63 1.62 -3.87
CA GLU A 46 8.30 1.00 -2.72
C GLU A 46 7.96 1.72 -1.40
N ASP A 47 7.98 3.06 -1.39
CA ASP A 47 7.66 3.87 -0.20
C ASP A 47 6.23 3.58 0.30
N PHE A 48 5.28 3.42 -0.62
CA PHE A 48 3.90 3.04 -0.29
C PHE A 48 3.82 1.62 0.32
N ALA A 49 4.71 0.72 -0.09
CA ALA A 49 4.70 -0.69 0.32
C ALA A 49 5.46 -0.97 1.62
N ILE A 50 6.15 0.00 2.23
CA ILE A 50 6.99 -0.25 3.41
C ILE A 50 6.15 -0.67 4.62
N LEU A 51 6.31 -1.92 5.04
CA LEU A 51 5.70 -2.46 6.25
C LEU A 51 6.69 -2.48 7.41
N SER A 52 6.18 -2.56 8.64
CA SER A 52 6.98 -2.77 9.84
C SER A 52 6.45 -3.94 10.65
N VAL A 53 7.37 -4.70 11.25
CA VAL A 53 7.03 -5.84 12.13
C VAL A 53 6.02 -5.42 13.20
N SER A 54 6.23 -4.25 13.82
CA SER A 54 5.35 -3.73 14.89
C SER A 54 3.88 -3.58 14.49
N ARG A 55 3.59 -3.28 13.22
CA ARG A 55 2.22 -3.13 12.72
C ARG A 55 1.55 -4.49 12.44
N LEU A 56 2.35 -5.49 12.10
CA LEU A 56 1.87 -6.78 11.60
C LEU A 56 1.74 -7.86 12.68
N ILE A 57 2.41 -7.73 13.83
CA ILE A 57 2.41 -8.77 14.87
C ILE A 57 0.98 -9.17 15.27
N ALA A 58 0.10 -8.18 15.47
CA ALA A 58 -1.26 -8.40 15.95
C ALA A 58 -2.10 -9.25 14.98
N GLY A 59 -1.91 -9.11 13.67
CA GLY A 59 -2.61 -9.90 12.65
C GLY A 59 -1.94 -11.22 12.30
N SER A 60 -0.67 -11.41 12.68
CA SER A 60 0.14 -12.56 12.25
C SER A 60 -0.27 -13.92 12.82
N GLY A 61 -1.09 -13.96 13.88
CA GLY A 61 -1.41 -15.19 14.61
C GLY A 61 -0.21 -15.84 15.32
N LEU A 62 0.90 -15.12 15.45
CA LEU A 62 2.14 -15.55 16.09
C LEU A 62 2.52 -14.64 17.26
N SER A 63 3.31 -15.17 18.19
CA SER A 63 3.99 -14.31 19.17
C SER A 63 5.00 -13.38 18.48
N ASP A 64 5.31 -12.24 19.10
CA ASP A 64 6.28 -11.27 18.57
C ASP A 64 7.63 -11.92 18.19
N SER A 65 8.17 -12.77 19.07
CA SER A 65 9.45 -13.46 18.82
C SER A 65 9.37 -14.40 17.62
N GLN A 66 8.28 -15.16 17.47
CA GLN A 66 8.09 -16.08 16.35
C GLN A 66 7.93 -15.32 15.02
N PHE A 67 7.14 -14.25 15.02
CA PHE A 67 6.92 -13.43 13.84
C PHE A 67 8.21 -12.76 13.39
N ARG A 68 8.97 -12.14 14.30
CA ARG A 68 10.30 -11.57 14.01
C ARG A 68 11.26 -12.59 13.41
N LYS A 69 11.33 -13.81 13.98
CA LYS A 69 12.17 -14.88 13.44
C LYS A 69 11.77 -15.26 12.02
N ARG A 70 10.47 -15.31 11.72
CA ARG A 70 9.98 -15.62 10.38
C ARG A 70 10.31 -14.52 9.37
N VAL A 71 10.05 -13.25 9.72
CA VAL A 71 10.40 -12.10 8.87
C VAL A 71 11.91 -12.09 8.56
N LYS A 72 12.76 -12.30 9.56
CA LYS A 72 14.22 -12.40 9.36
C LYS A 72 14.61 -13.55 8.43
N LYS A 73 13.95 -14.71 8.54
CA LYS A 73 14.17 -15.84 7.61
C LYS A 73 13.79 -15.44 6.18
N LEU A 74 12.62 -14.84 5.98
CA LEU A 74 12.15 -14.42 4.66
C LEU A 74 13.06 -13.33 4.05
N MET A 75 13.63 -12.44 4.87
CA MET A 75 14.65 -11.49 4.45
C MET A 75 15.95 -12.19 4.01
N ALA A 76 16.43 -13.15 4.80
CA ALA A 76 17.62 -13.93 4.45
C ALA A 76 17.45 -14.74 3.16
N GLN A 77 16.22 -15.11 2.81
CA GLN A 77 15.86 -15.78 1.56
C GLN A 77 15.71 -14.81 0.38
N GLY A 78 15.79 -13.50 0.59
CA GLY A 78 15.60 -12.48 -0.46
C GLY A 78 14.14 -12.27 -0.88
N ILE A 79 13.17 -12.87 -0.18
CA ILE A 79 11.73 -12.72 -0.43
C ILE A 79 11.24 -11.36 0.09
N LEU A 80 11.80 -10.91 1.22
CA LEU A 80 11.57 -9.57 1.76
C LEU A 80 12.85 -8.76 1.67
N LEU A 81 12.76 -7.52 1.24
CA LEU A 81 13.90 -6.60 1.24
C LEU A 81 13.82 -5.67 2.44
N GLN A 82 14.87 -5.66 3.26
CA GLN A 82 14.97 -4.74 4.39
C GLN A 82 15.04 -3.28 3.90
N ARG A 83 14.31 -2.38 4.57
CA ARG A 83 14.25 -0.93 4.30
C ARG A 83 14.23 -0.16 5.60
N ILE A 84 14.60 1.14 5.58
CA ILE A 84 14.61 2.10 6.72
C ILE A 84 15.38 1.62 7.98
N GLY A 85 14.97 0.52 8.61
CA GLY A 85 15.60 -0.09 9.77
C GLY A 85 15.42 -1.62 9.81
N PRO A 86 15.88 -2.29 10.89
CA PRO A 86 15.95 -3.75 10.97
C PRO A 86 14.59 -4.47 11.03
N ASN A 87 13.51 -3.73 11.25
CA ASN A 87 12.15 -4.27 11.36
C ASN A 87 11.22 -3.71 10.27
N SER A 88 11.76 -3.03 9.25
CA SER A 88 10.97 -2.50 8.15
C SER A 88 11.39 -3.15 6.84
N PHE A 89 10.41 -3.43 5.99
CA PHE A 89 10.64 -4.21 4.79
C PHE A 89 9.56 -3.99 3.74
N VAL A 90 9.89 -4.41 2.52
CA VAL A 90 8.96 -4.56 1.40
C VAL A 90 9.06 -5.98 0.86
N ILE A 91 7.99 -6.47 0.24
CA ILE A 91 8.08 -7.73 -0.51
C ILE A 91 8.96 -7.51 -1.75
N ASN A 92 9.81 -8.48 -2.09
CA ASN A 92 10.67 -8.39 -3.26
C ASN A 92 9.88 -8.76 -4.51
N SER A 93 9.16 -7.79 -5.07
CA SER A 93 8.31 -8.02 -6.23
C SER A 93 8.31 -6.81 -7.17
N GLU A 94 8.41 -7.10 -8.47
CA GLU A 94 8.23 -6.09 -9.53
C GLU A 94 6.77 -5.63 -9.66
N VAL A 95 5.80 -6.44 -9.20
CA VAL A 95 4.37 -6.17 -9.27
C VAL A 95 3.97 -4.96 -8.41
N ILE A 96 4.76 -4.63 -7.37
CA ILE A 96 4.51 -3.47 -6.49
C ILE A 96 4.32 -2.17 -7.30
N LYS A 97 5.09 -2.00 -8.38
CA LYS A 97 5.00 -0.82 -9.25
C LYS A 97 3.63 -0.71 -9.91
N ASP A 98 3.13 -1.82 -10.43
CA ASP A 98 1.84 -1.86 -11.13
C ASP A 98 0.69 -1.70 -10.13
N VAL A 99 0.78 -2.32 -8.95
CA VAL A 99 -0.19 -2.14 -7.85
C VAL A 99 -0.27 -0.67 -7.43
N ALA A 100 0.86 0.02 -7.28
CA ALA A 100 0.87 1.44 -6.93
C ALA A 100 0.20 2.32 -8.00
N VAL A 101 0.47 2.04 -9.28
CA VAL A 101 -0.19 2.73 -10.40
C VAL A 101 -1.69 2.46 -10.38
N GLN A 102 -2.11 1.21 -10.21
CA GLN A 102 -3.51 0.83 -10.19
C GLN A 102 -4.25 1.46 -9.00
N ALA A 103 -3.64 1.50 -7.81
CA ALA A 103 -4.21 2.17 -6.65
C ALA A 103 -4.44 3.67 -6.90
N ALA A 104 -3.47 4.35 -7.53
CA ALA A 104 -3.66 5.74 -7.95
C ALA A 104 -4.74 5.90 -9.04
N ARG A 105 -4.93 4.91 -9.92
CA ARG A 105 -6.04 4.90 -10.90
C ARG A 105 -7.39 4.73 -10.22
N CYS A 106 -7.51 3.86 -9.20
CA CYS A 106 -8.74 3.71 -8.41
C CYS A 106 -9.21 5.05 -7.83
N TRP A 107 -8.28 5.85 -7.29
CA TRP A 107 -8.58 7.18 -6.76
C TRP A 107 -9.02 8.16 -7.86
N ARG A 108 -8.35 8.16 -9.01
CA ARG A 108 -8.71 9.03 -10.14
C ARG A 108 -10.06 8.66 -10.75
N ALA A 109 -10.40 7.38 -10.79
CA ALA A 109 -11.68 6.90 -11.32
C ALA A 109 -12.88 7.45 -10.54
N ILE A 110 -12.70 7.81 -9.26
CA ILE A 110 -13.72 8.46 -8.43
C ILE A 110 -13.56 9.98 -8.35
N GLY A 111 -12.72 10.58 -9.20
CA GLY A 111 -12.54 12.02 -9.32
C GLY A 111 -11.49 12.64 -8.40
N VAL A 112 -10.63 11.85 -7.74
CA VAL A 112 -9.53 12.42 -6.94
C VAL A 112 -8.50 13.08 -7.89
N PRO A 113 -8.18 14.37 -7.69
CA PRO A 113 -7.30 15.13 -8.56
C PRO A 113 -5.83 14.71 -8.40
N TYR A 114 -5.04 14.89 -9.47
CA TYR A 114 -3.62 14.53 -9.51
C TYR A 114 -2.86 15.40 -10.53
N GLY A 115 -1.54 15.51 -10.36
CA GLY A 115 -0.65 16.12 -11.36
C GLY A 115 -0.83 17.63 -11.52
N MET A 116 -0.59 18.11 -12.74
CA MET A 116 -0.75 19.51 -13.13
C MET A 116 -1.97 19.65 -14.06
N ASP A 117 -2.65 20.78 -14.00
CA ASP A 117 -3.69 21.19 -14.94
C ASP A 117 -3.09 21.69 -16.27
N ASP A 118 -3.96 22.01 -17.22
CA ASP A 118 -3.59 22.46 -18.58
C ASP A 118 -2.77 23.76 -18.58
N THR A 119 -2.69 24.48 -17.45
CA THR A 119 -1.90 25.70 -17.27
C THR A 119 -0.55 25.44 -16.59
N GLY A 120 -0.22 24.17 -16.32
CA GLY A 120 0.99 23.78 -15.60
C GLY A 120 0.91 24.04 -14.09
N LYS A 121 -0.27 24.34 -13.54
CA LYS A 121 -0.45 24.50 -12.09
C LYS A 121 -0.85 23.17 -11.47
N ALA A 122 -0.48 22.93 -10.22
CA ALA A 122 -0.91 21.71 -9.53
C ALA A 122 -2.44 21.62 -9.51
N CYS A 123 -2.98 20.46 -9.89
CA CYS A 123 -4.42 20.22 -9.87
C CYS A 123 -4.99 20.55 -8.48
N LYS A 124 -6.13 21.24 -8.45
CA LYS A 124 -6.81 21.59 -7.20
C LYS A 124 -7.17 20.33 -6.44
N THR A 125 -6.94 20.31 -5.14
CA THR A 125 -7.34 19.22 -4.25
C THR A 125 -8.86 19.18 -4.07
N LEU A 126 -9.39 18.01 -3.75
CA LEU A 126 -10.82 17.81 -3.46
C LEU A 126 -11.03 17.84 -1.95
N THR A 127 -12.07 18.48 -1.41
CA THR A 127 -12.38 18.31 0.02
C THR A 127 -12.80 16.86 0.29
N ILE A 128 -12.35 16.27 1.40
CA ILE A 128 -12.64 14.86 1.73
C ILE A 128 -14.15 14.57 1.79
N ASN A 129 -14.95 15.57 2.20
CA ASN A 129 -16.40 15.47 2.27
C ASN A 129 -17.09 15.53 0.89
N ALA A 130 -16.38 15.90 -0.17
CA ALA A 130 -16.89 15.85 -1.54
C ALA A 130 -16.66 14.48 -2.19
N LEU A 131 -16.03 13.53 -1.50
CA LEU A 131 -15.95 12.15 -1.97
C LEU A 131 -17.34 11.51 -2.02
N PRO A 132 -17.61 10.62 -2.99
CA PRO A 132 -18.94 10.04 -3.19
C PRO A 132 -19.40 9.10 -2.08
N ARG A 133 -18.45 8.61 -1.26
CA ARG A 133 -18.64 7.66 -0.15
C ARG A 133 -17.62 7.95 0.95
N SER A 134 -17.75 7.27 2.07
CA SER A 134 -16.77 7.37 3.16
C SER A 134 -15.37 6.96 2.69
N ILE A 135 -14.33 7.63 3.20
CA ILE A 135 -12.94 7.29 2.87
C ILE A 135 -12.60 5.84 3.25
N PHE A 136 -13.21 5.30 4.31
CA PHE A 136 -13.05 3.92 4.72
C PHE A 136 -13.57 2.96 3.65
N GLU A 137 -14.81 3.15 3.19
CA GLU A 137 -15.42 2.33 2.14
C GLU A 137 -14.61 2.40 0.83
N LEU A 138 -14.17 3.60 0.45
CA LEU A 138 -13.38 3.79 -0.77
C LEU A 138 -12.00 3.12 -0.69
N LYS A 139 -11.33 3.17 0.48
CA LYS A 139 -10.08 2.44 0.73
C LYS A 139 -10.28 0.93 0.62
N THR A 140 -11.33 0.41 1.26
CA THR A 140 -11.69 -1.01 1.17
C THR A 140 -11.97 -1.44 -0.25
N ASN A 141 -12.68 -0.63 -1.03
CA ASN A 141 -12.96 -0.92 -2.44
C ASN A 141 -11.68 -0.91 -3.28
N CYS A 142 -10.79 0.06 -3.08
CA CYS A 142 -9.48 0.09 -3.73
C CYS A 142 -8.67 -1.18 -3.41
N TYR A 143 -8.55 -1.54 -2.13
CA TYR A 143 -7.89 -2.80 -1.71
C TYR A 143 -8.50 -4.03 -2.40
N ARG A 144 -9.84 -4.16 -2.46
CA ARG A 144 -10.51 -5.30 -3.11
C ARG A 144 -10.19 -5.41 -4.61
N ILE A 145 -10.14 -4.27 -5.30
CA ILE A 145 -9.74 -4.22 -6.72
C ILE A 145 -8.30 -4.72 -6.84
N LEU A 146 -7.38 -4.17 -6.04
CA LEU A 146 -5.97 -4.60 -6.06
C LEU A 146 -5.81 -6.09 -5.75
N ARG A 147 -6.52 -6.61 -4.74
CA ARG A 147 -6.45 -8.03 -4.37
C ARG A 147 -6.97 -8.96 -5.47
N SER A 148 -7.97 -8.50 -6.22
CA SER A 148 -8.53 -9.24 -7.35
C SER A 148 -7.60 -9.24 -8.57
N GLU A 149 -6.95 -8.10 -8.87
CA GLU A 149 -6.05 -7.96 -10.02
C GLU A 149 -4.66 -8.55 -9.76
N TYR A 150 -4.21 -8.50 -8.51
CA TYR A 150 -2.89 -8.95 -8.07
C TYR A 150 -3.02 -9.99 -6.96
N PRO A 151 -3.46 -11.23 -7.30
CA PRO A 151 -3.74 -12.25 -6.31
C PRO A 151 -2.47 -12.76 -5.61
N THR A 152 -1.31 -12.55 -6.23
CA THR A 152 0.01 -12.91 -5.74
C THR A 152 0.98 -11.77 -5.99
N TYR A 153 2.02 -11.70 -5.16
CA TYR A 153 3.14 -10.79 -5.31
C TYR A 153 4.09 -11.24 -6.41
#